data_AF-A0A554WAV7-F1
#
_entry.id   AF-A0A554WAV7-F1
#
_cell.length_a   1.000
_cell.length_b   1.000
_cell.length_c   1.000
_cell.angle_alpha   90.00
_cell.angle_beta   90.00
_cell.angle_gamma   90.00
#
_symmetry.space_group_name_H-M   'P 1'
#
loop_
_entity.id
_entity.type
_entity.pdbx_description
1 polymer ?
#
loop_
_entity_poly.entity_id
_entity_poly.type
_entity_poly.pdbx_seq_one_letter_code
_entity_poly.pdbx_strand_id
1 'polypeptide(L)'
;MSPTHSFAPLEPLLAGTLALLHHVAMHRHTPVPGLCPYIACKLSRNLTRLAHDPHLSPPMSAVLLRLAQDWAEQAMDTEQAIEADGHLMEGRHGPVAG
;
A
#
# COMPACT_ATOMS: atom_id res chain seq x y z
N MET A 1 -6.83 -45.27 -2.97
CA MET A 1 -6.16 -44.27 -2.12
C MET A 1 -5.29 -43.44 -3.05
N SER A 2 -5.73 -42.23 -3.40
CA SER A 2 -4.93 -41.36 -4.25
C SER A 2 -3.80 -40.75 -3.42
N PRO A 3 -2.56 -40.66 -3.94
CA PRO A 3 -1.50 -39.97 -3.22
C PRO A 3 -1.92 -38.52 -3.04
N THR A 4 -2.01 -38.08 -1.78
CA THR A 4 -2.09 -36.67 -1.43
C THR A 4 -0.79 -36.04 -1.94
N HIS A 5 -0.83 -35.49 -3.14
CA HIS A 5 0.20 -34.58 -3.64
C HIS A 5 0.44 -33.55 -2.53
N SER A 6 1.58 -33.68 -1.87
CA SER A 6 2.04 -32.73 -0.88
C SER A 6 2.40 -31.46 -1.66
N PHE A 7 1.41 -30.62 -1.89
CA PHE A 7 1.65 -29.27 -2.37
C PHE A 7 2.55 -28.62 -1.31
N ALA A 8 3.80 -28.32 -1.68
CA ALA A 8 4.62 -27.41 -0.91
C ALA A 8 3.76 -26.19 -0.54
N PRO A 9 3.87 -25.64 0.68
CA PRO A 9 2.96 -24.59 1.11
C PRO A 9 3.05 -23.44 0.10
N LEU A 10 1.94 -23.18 -0.61
CA LEU A 10 1.87 -22.15 -1.64
C LEU A 10 1.97 -20.74 -1.02
N GLU A 11 1.72 -20.64 0.28
CA GLU A 11 1.72 -19.38 1.03
C GLU A 11 3.09 -18.69 1.05
N PRO A 12 4.24 -19.33 1.37
CA PRO A 12 5.55 -18.70 1.22
C PRO A 12 5.81 -18.12 -0.17
N LEU A 13 5.41 -18.81 -1.25
CA LEU A 13 5.56 -18.32 -2.61
C LEU A 13 4.66 -17.11 -2.87
N LEU A 14 3.42 -17.17 -2.41
CA LEU A 14 2.46 -16.07 -2.50
C LEU A 14 2.94 -14.84 -1.70
N ALA A 15 3.43 -15.04 -0.48
CA ALA A 15 3.98 -13.99 0.37
C ALA A 15 5.20 -13.33 -0.28
N GLY A 16 6.12 -14.12 -0.82
CA GLY A 16 7.26 -13.61 -1.59
C GLY A 16 6.83 -12.82 -2.82
N THR A 17 5.82 -13.30 -3.54
CA THR A 17 5.28 -12.61 -4.73
C THR A 17 4.65 -11.27 -4.35
N LEU A 18 3.87 -11.22 -3.28
CA LEU A 18 3.26 -9.99 -2.77
C LEU A 18 4.31 -8.97 -2.31
N ALA A 19 5.36 -9.43 -1.61
CA ALA A 19 6.47 -8.58 -1.19
C ALA A 19 7.24 -8.00 -2.39
N LEU A 20 7.49 -8.82 -3.43
CA LEU A 20 8.16 -8.36 -4.66
C LEU A 20 7.31 -7.34 -5.43
N LEU A 21 6.00 -7.60 -5.59
CA LEU A 21 5.09 -6.67 -6.25
C LEU A 21 5.00 -5.35 -5.48
N HIS A 22 4.95 -5.40 -4.14
CA HIS A 22 5.00 -4.22 -3.29
C HIS A 22 6.31 -3.43 -3.47
N HIS A 23 7.46 -4.11 -3.44
CA HIS A 23 8.76 -3.48 -3.65
C HIS A 23 8.83 -2.78 -5.03
N VAL A 24 8.31 -3.43 -6.08
CA VAL A 24 8.21 -2.81 -7.41
C VAL A 24 7.30 -1.58 -7.38
N ALA A 25 6.13 -1.68 -6.76
CA ALA A 25 5.18 -0.58 -6.66
C ALA A 25 5.75 0.63 -5.87
N MET A 26 6.54 0.37 -4.82
CA MET A 26 7.09 1.41 -3.95
C MET A 26 8.42 2.00 -4.43
N HIS A 27 9.23 1.27 -5.19
CA HIS A 27 10.62 1.69 -5.47
C HIS A 27 10.98 1.82 -6.95
N ARG A 28 10.23 1.19 -7.87
CA ARG A 28 10.51 1.29 -9.31
C ARG A 28 9.74 2.40 -10.02
N HIS A 29 8.70 2.93 -9.38
CA HIS A 29 8.07 4.16 -9.84
C HIS A 29 8.54 5.30 -8.95
N THR A 30 9.30 6.23 -9.54
CA THR A 30 9.42 7.64 -9.12
C THR A 30 8.14 8.09 -8.41
N PRO A 31 8.20 8.90 -7.33
CA PRO A 31 7.05 9.26 -6.48
C PRO A 31 5.86 9.48 -7.39
N VAL A 32 4.92 8.53 -7.42
CA VAL A 32 3.95 8.43 -8.51
C VAL A 32 3.19 9.75 -8.52
N PRO A 33 3.41 10.64 -9.51
CA PRO A 33 2.66 11.87 -9.56
C PRO A 33 1.20 11.46 -9.77
N GLY A 34 0.37 11.66 -8.75
CA GLY A 34 -1.04 11.26 -8.79
C GLY A 34 -1.37 9.88 -8.22
N LEU A 35 -0.57 9.31 -7.31
CA LEU A 35 -1.12 8.25 -6.44
C LEU A 35 -2.30 8.87 -5.67
N CYS A 36 -3.51 8.35 -5.87
CA CYS A 36 -4.68 8.85 -5.17
C CYS A 36 -4.65 8.34 -3.71
N PRO A 37 -4.61 9.22 -2.68
CA PRO A 37 -4.54 8.79 -1.29
C PRO A 37 -5.69 7.88 -0.87
N TYR A 38 -6.89 8.14 -1.41
CA TYR A 38 -8.06 7.30 -1.21
C TYR A 38 -7.83 5.84 -1.63
N ILE A 39 -7.13 5.61 -2.75
CA ILE A 39 -6.85 4.26 -3.24
C ILE A 39 -5.82 3.56 -2.35
N ALA A 40 -4.78 4.27 -1.91
CA ALA A 40 -3.79 3.74 -0.96
C ALA A 40 -4.45 3.35 0.39
N CYS A 41 -5.28 4.25 0.95
CA CYS A 41 -6.08 3.97 2.14
C CYS A 41 -7.02 2.76 1.97
N LYS A 42 -7.71 2.67 0.83
CA LYS A 42 -8.61 1.54 0.54
C LYS A 42 -7.85 0.22 0.43
N LEU A 43 -6.69 0.23 -0.21
CA LEU A 43 -5.83 -0.93 -0.33
C LEU A 43 -5.32 -1.38 1.04
N SER A 44 -4.82 -0.46 1.86
CA SER A 44 -4.42 -0.74 3.24
C SER A 44 -5.54 -1.42 4.05
N ARG A 45 -6.77 -0.87 4.01
CA ARG A 45 -7.93 -1.46 4.70
C ARG A 45 -8.26 -2.87 4.21
N ASN A 46 -8.21 -3.09 2.90
CA ASN A 46 -8.49 -4.41 2.34
C ASN A 46 -7.43 -5.44 2.72
N LEU A 47 -6.15 -5.05 2.72
CA LEU A 47 -5.05 -5.91 3.16
C LEU A 47 -5.17 -6.26 4.65
N THR A 48 -5.51 -5.29 5.50
CA THR A 48 -5.80 -5.53 6.91
C THR A 48 -6.97 -6.50 7.08
N ARG A 49 -8.09 -6.31 6.36
CA ARG A 49 -9.23 -7.24 6.43
C ARG A 49 -8.85 -8.66 6.00
N LEU A 50 -8.10 -8.78 4.91
CA LEU A 50 -7.63 -10.07 4.42
C LEU A 50 -6.68 -10.74 5.41
N ALA A 51 -5.80 -9.98 6.07
CA ALA A 51 -4.86 -10.52 7.05
C ALA A 51 -5.53 -11.17 8.28
N HIS A 52 -6.77 -10.78 8.59
CA HIS A 52 -7.58 -11.34 9.67
C HIS A 52 -8.46 -12.51 9.20
N ASP A 53 -8.32 -12.96 7.95
CA ASP A 53 -9.04 -14.13 7.47
C ASP A 53 -8.56 -15.40 8.22
N PRO A 54 -9.49 -16.19 8.81
CA PRO A 54 -9.14 -17.33 9.65
C PRO A 54 -8.49 -18.49 8.87
N HIS A 55 -8.53 -18.47 7.54
CA HIS A 55 -7.95 -19.51 6.70
C HIS A 55 -6.48 -19.24 6.31
N LEU A 56 -5.95 -18.05 6.63
CA LEU A 56 -4.55 -17.73 6.36
C LEU A 56 -3.63 -18.21 7.47
N SER A 57 -2.42 -18.63 7.09
CA SER A 57 -1.41 -18.91 8.10
C SER A 57 -0.91 -17.62 8.79
N PRO A 58 -0.42 -17.73 10.04
CA PRO A 58 0.14 -16.58 10.75
C PRO A 58 1.25 -15.83 9.99
N PRO A 59 2.18 -16.50 9.28
CA PRO A 59 3.17 -15.81 8.45
C PRO A 59 2.53 -15.00 7.30
N MET A 60 1.49 -15.52 6.65
CA MET A 60 0.80 -14.81 5.58
C MET A 60 0.09 -13.56 6.13
N SER A 61 -0.62 -13.70 7.26
CA SER A 61 -1.24 -12.58 7.96
C SER A 61 -0.21 -11.50 8.32
N ALA A 62 0.97 -11.89 8.82
CA ALA A 62 2.03 -10.94 9.16
C ALA A 62 2.53 -10.14 7.94
N VAL A 63 2.73 -10.81 6.80
CA VAL A 63 3.12 -10.15 5.54
C VAL A 63 2.03 -9.18 5.08
N LEU A 64 0.76 -9.60 5.07
CA LEU A 64 -0.35 -8.75 4.66
C LEU A 64 -0.52 -7.52 5.57
N LEU A 65 -0.34 -7.68 6.89
CA LEU A 65 -0.37 -6.56 7.83
C LEU A 65 0.77 -5.58 7.58
N ARG A 66 1.98 -6.08 7.30
CA ARG A 66 3.11 -5.21 6.98
C ARG A 66 2.85 -4.38 5.73
N LEU A 67 2.39 -5.04 4.66
CA LEU A 67 1.99 -4.36 3.43
C LEU A 67 0.89 -3.32 3.67
N ALA A 68 -0.09 -3.64 4.52
CA ALA A 68 -1.16 -2.71 4.87
C ALA A 68 -0.64 -1.44 5.56
N GLN A 69 0.37 -1.57 6.43
CA GLN A 69 1.01 -0.44 7.10
C GLN A 69 1.75 0.45 6.12
N ASP A 70 2.60 -0.15 5.28
CA ASP A 70 3.41 0.61 4.32
C ASP A 70 2.50 1.41 3.35
N TRP A 71 1.35 0.86 2.93
CA TRP A 71 0.35 1.58 2.13
C TRP A 71 -0.42 2.67 2.89
N ALA A 72 -0.61 2.53 4.21
CA ALA A 72 -1.23 3.57 5.02
C ALA A 72 -0.30 4.78 5.20
N GLU A 73 0.98 4.52 5.47
CA GLU A 73 2.03 5.54 5.55
C GLU A 73 2.11 6.31 4.22
N GLN A 74 2.14 5.59 3.09
CA GLN A 74 2.15 6.21 1.76
C GLN A 74 0.93 7.11 1.51
N ALA A 75 -0.26 6.73 2.00
CA ALA A 75 -1.47 7.54 1.85
C ALA A 75 -1.33 8.88 2.61
N MET A 76 -0.82 8.82 3.84
CA MET A 76 -0.57 10.01 4.67
C MET A 76 0.47 10.93 4.05
N ASP A 77 1.60 10.37 3.59
CA ASP A 77 2.66 11.15 2.94
C ASP A 77 2.15 11.85 1.67
N THR A 78 1.27 11.17 0.92
CA THR A 78 0.68 11.74 -0.30
C THR A 78 -0.35 12.83 0.02
N GLU A 79 -1.19 12.67 1.05
CA GLU A 79 -2.11 13.73 1.52
C GLU A 79 -1.34 14.97 1.97
N GLN A 80 -0.29 14.80 2.77
CA GLN A 80 0.55 15.91 3.23
C GLN A 80 1.25 16.62 2.06
N ALA A 81 1.73 15.88 1.07
CA ALA A 81 2.32 16.47 -0.12
C ALA A 81 1.31 17.28 -0.95
N ILE A 82 0.07 16.81 -1.07
CA ILE A 82 -1.01 17.53 -1.76
C ILE A 82 -1.40 18.81 -1.00
N GLU A 83 -1.51 18.75 0.33
CA GLU A 83 -1.82 19.91 1.17
C GLU A 83 -0.70 20.97 1.10
N ALA A 84 0.56 20.55 1.14
CA ALA A 84 1.71 21.43 1.00
C ALA A 84 1.75 22.13 -0.37
N ASP A 85 1.45 21.40 -1.46
CA ASP A 85 1.39 21.97 -2.81
C ASP A 85 0.21 22.95 -2.97
N GLY A 86 -0.95 22.63 -2.38
CA GLY A 86 -2.12 23.52 -2.33
C GLY A 86 -1.83 24.86 -1.63
N HIS A 87 -1.13 24.83 -0.49
CA HIS A 87 -0.73 26.06 0.22
C HIS A 87 0.30 26.90 -0.52
N LEU A 88 1.21 26.28 -1.30
CA LEU A 88 2.15 27.01 -2.15
C LEU A 88 1.45 27.74 -3.31
N MET A 89 0.30 27.25 -3.77
CA MET A 89 -0.50 27.90 -4.82
C MET A 89 -1.37 29.04 -4.28
N GLU A 90 -1.90 28.96 -3.05
CA GLU A 90 -2.69 30.05 -2.44
C GLU A 90 -1.83 31.27 -2.08
N GLY A 91 -0.54 31.09 -1.76
CA GLY A 91 0.40 32.17 -1.48
C GLY A 91 0.80 33.04 -2.69
N ARG A 92 0.42 32.66 -3.91
CA ARG A 92 0.74 33.40 -5.15
C ARG A 92 -0.28 34.49 -5.51
N HIS A 93 -1.42 34.56 -4.82
CA HIS A 93 -2.41 35.63 -4.99
C HIS A 93 -2.32 36.65 -3.85
N GLY A 94 -1.16 37.31 -3.72
CA GLY A 94 -1.06 38.54 -2.93
C GLY A 94 -1.84 39.68 -3.60
N PRO A 95 -2.40 40.64 -2.84
CA PRO A 95 -3.21 41.71 -3.40
C PRO A 95 -2.34 42.57 -4.33
N VAL A 96 -2.77 42.69 -5.60
CA VAL A 96 -2.27 43.74 -6.49
C VAL A 96 -2.75 45.06 -5.89
N ALA A 97 -1.87 45.73 -5.16
CA ALA A 97 -2.11 47.08 -4.68
C ALA A 97 -2.26 48.00 -5.90
N GLY A 98 -3.49 48.44 -6.15
CA GLY A 98 -3.83 49.56 -7.02
C GLY A 98 -4.07 50.82 -6.21
#